data_AF-A0A940EBA7-F1
#
_entry.id   AF-A0A940EBA7-F1
#
_cell.length_a   1.000
_cell.length_b   1.000
_cell.length_c   1.000
_cell.angle_alpha   90.00
_cell.angle_beta   90.00
_cell.angle_gamma   90.00
#
_symmetry.space_group_name_H-M   'P 1'
#
loop_
_entity.id
_entity.type
_entity.pdbx_description
1 polymer ?
#
loop_
_entity_poly.entity_id
_entity_poly.type
_entity_poly.pdbx_seq_one_letter_code
_entity_poly.pdbx_strand_id
1 'polypeptide(L)'
;MIGLSEEEVTALEAAKASALAAQIIIDRLVRKSRDARLTEILARKTARPAAKPMVLLEKTPERQDFPKPASRMPQHPKNRWNWRPPAPPETAVVRETFDLVKSFGGLASTHSLDHTQTKRALREAGIDICEEIARDWDRGISVQELSRRHGVGRDTIARWIRKTGRIVNPRNGNRRYDEALILETFRATRSVNKAAIAAEVSWATARAVLSRSGKRTEGKLKPVSVSRPGGEVAHQSSPHS
;
A
#
# COMPACT_ATOMS: atom_id res chain seq x y z
N MET A 1 -25.66 -6.55 -44.07
CA MET A 1 -25.00 -5.66 -43.10
C MET A 1 -25.92 -4.47 -42.91
N ILE A 2 -26.58 -4.37 -41.76
CA ILE A 2 -27.51 -3.26 -41.47
C ILE A 2 -26.63 -2.08 -41.05
N GLY A 3 -26.40 -1.14 -41.96
CA GLY A 3 -25.74 0.12 -41.64
C GLY A 3 -26.70 0.98 -40.82
N LEU A 4 -26.19 1.60 -39.76
CA LEU A 4 -26.92 2.63 -39.03
C LEU A 4 -27.30 3.76 -40.01
N SER A 5 -28.53 4.26 -39.90
CA SER A 5 -28.96 5.39 -40.73
C SER A 5 -28.16 6.65 -40.36
N GLU A 6 -28.03 7.61 -41.29
CA GLU A 6 -27.33 8.87 -41.03
C GLU A 6 -27.95 9.64 -39.84
N GLU A 7 -29.26 9.52 -39.64
CA GLU A 7 -29.98 10.07 -38.49
C GLU A 7 -29.57 9.40 -37.16
N GLU A 8 -29.37 8.08 -37.15
CA GLU A 8 -28.92 7.36 -35.95
C GLU A 8 -27.47 7.70 -35.60
N VAL A 9 -26.61 7.90 -36.61
CA VAL A 9 -25.21 8.30 -36.40
C VAL A 9 -25.12 9.70 -35.80
N THR A 10 -25.89 10.66 -36.33
CA THR A 10 -25.92 12.04 -35.81
C THR A 10 -26.53 12.12 -34.42
N ALA A 11 -27.60 11.36 -34.13
CA ALA A 11 -28.17 11.25 -32.79
C ALA A 11 -27.17 10.67 -31.78
N LEU A 12 -26.38 9.66 -32.19
CA LEU A 12 -25.36 9.04 -31.35
C LEU A 12 -24.18 9.98 -31.08
N GLU A 13 -23.77 10.80 -32.06
CA GLU A 13 -22.76 11.84 -31.86
C GLU A 13 -23.24 12.95 -30.92
N ALA A 14 -24.49 13.41 -31.07
CA ALA A 14 -25.09 14.38 -30.16
C ALA A 14 -25.19 13.84 -28.72
N ALA A 15 -25.56 12.57 -28.54
CA ALA A 15 -25.60 11.92 -27.24
C ALA A 15 -24.21 11.84 -26.60
N LYS A 16 -23.17 11.49 -27.37
CA LYS A 16 -21.78 11.49 -26.91
C LYS A 16 -21.32 12.89 -26.50
N ALA A 17 -21.65 13.93 -27.28
CA ALA A 17 -21.30 15.31 -26.96
C ALA A 17 -21.95 15.77 -25.64
N SER A 18 -23.23 15.44 -25.44
CA SER A 18 -23.96 15.75 -24.20
C SER A 18 -23.35 15.03 -22.98
N ALA A 19 -22.98 13.76 -23.12
CA ALA A 19 -22.31 12.99 -22.07
C ALA A 19 -20.95 13.60 -21.69
N LEU A 20 -20.16 14.05 -22.67
CA LEU A 20 -18.88 14.72 -22.41
C LEU A 20 -19.08 16.07 -21.69
N ALA A 21 -20.09 16.84 -22.08
CA ALA A 21 -20.43 18.09 -21.40
C ALA A 21 -20.83 17.85 -19.93
N ALA A 22 -21.63 16.82 -19.67
CA ALA A 22 -22.00 16.41 -18.32
C ALA A 22 -20.77 15.99 -17.50
N GLN A 23 -19.85 15.22 -18.08
CA GLN A 23 -18.62 14.80 -17.40
C GLN A 23 -17.73 15.98 -17.00
N ILE A 24 -17.61 17.00 -17.86
CA ILE A 24 -16.86 18.23 -17.55
C ILE A 24 -17.47 18.97 -16.36
N ILE A 25 -18.80 19.03 -16.27
CA ILE A 25 -19.52 19.64 -15.15
C ILE A 25 -19.25 18.87 -13.86
N ILE A 26 -19.34 17.54 -13.90
CA ILE A 26 -19.06 16.66 -12.75
C ILE A 26 -17.63 16.88 -12.26
N ASP A 27 -16.64 16.85 -13.15
CA ASP A 27 -15.24 17.04 -12.79
C ASP A 27 -15.00 18.41 -12.16
N ARG A 28 -15.66 19.47 -12.67
CA ARG A 28 -15.59 20.82 -12.09
C ARG A 28 -16.16 20.86 -10.68
N LEU A 29 -17.28 20.19 -10.42
CA LEU A 29 -17.90 20.14 -9.09
C LEU A 29 -17.06 19.33 -8.11
N VAL A 30 -16.49 18.21 -8.55
CA VAL A 30 -15.57 17.39 -7.73
C VAL A 30 -14.33 18.21 -7.34
N ARG A 31 -13.73 18.97 -8.27
CA ARG A 31 -12.61 19.88 -7.96
C ARG A 31 -12.99 20.92 -6.92
N LYS A 32 -14.11 21.63 -7.12
CA LYS A 32 -14.62 22.61 -6.13
C LYS A 32 -14.82 22.00 -4.75
N SER A 33 -15.36 20.78 -4.67
CA SER A 33 -15.56 20.08 -3.40
C SER A 33 -14.24 19.73 -2.69
N ARG A 34 -13.22 19.32 -3.46
CA ARG A 34 -11.87 19.07 -2.94
C ARG A 34 -11.24 20.34 -2.41
N ASP A 35 -11.31 21.42 -3.17
CA ASP A 35 -10.72 22.70 -2.79
C ASP A 35 -11.39 23.27 -1.52
N ALA A 36 -12.72 23.19 -1.43
CA ALA A 36 -13.46 23.59 -0.23
C ALA A 36 -13.07 22.74 1.01
N ARG A 37 -12.85 21.44 0.84
CA ARG A 37 -12.40 20.57 1.93
C ARG A 37 -10.96 20.89 2.35
N LEU A 38 -10.10 21.25 1.40
CA LEU A 38 -8.72 21.67 1.70
C LEU A 38 -8.70 23.00 2.47
N THR A 39 -9.53 23.98 2.07
CA THR A 39 -9.62 25.25 2.80
C THR A 39 -10.17 25.06 4.22
N GLU A 40 -11.14 24.17 4.42
CA GLU A 40 -11.63 23.83 5.75
C GLU A 40 -10.55 23.20 6.64
N ILE A 41 -9.77 22.26 6.08
CA ILE A 41 -8.65 21.63 6.81
C ILE A 41 -7.58 22.67 7.19
N LEU A 42 -7.28 23.61 6.29
CA LEU A 42 -6.33 24.68 6.57
C LEU A 42 -6.86 25.65 7.63
N ALA A 43 -8.15 26.01 7.58
CA ALA A 43 -8.81 26.84 8.58
C ALA A 43 -8.81 26.18 9.98
N ARG A 44 -9.02 24.86 10.06
CA ARG A 44 -8.91 24.12 11.33
C ARG A 44 -7.49 24.09 11.89
N LYS A 45 -6.47 24.08 11.02
CA LYS A 45 -5.06 24.14 11.44
C LYS A 45 -4.66 25.53 11.95
N THR A 46 -5.15 26.59 11.32
CA THR A 46 -4.90 27.98 11.76
C THR A 46 -5.73 28.35 12.99
N ALA A 47 -6.92 27.78 13.16
CA ALA A 47 -7.76 27.93 14.34
C ALA A 47 -7.35 27.02 15.52
N ARG A 48 -6.08 26.56 15.58
CA ARG A 48 -5.56 26.00 16.83
C ARG A 48 -5.74 27.07 17.92
N PRO A 49 -6.46 26.78 19.02
CA PRO A 49 -6.67 27.76 20.06
C PRO A 49 -5.30 28.23 20.56
N ALA A 50 -5.10 29.54 20.57
CA ALA A 50 -4.01 30.17 21.30
C ALA A 50 -3.95 29.52 22.69
N ALA A 51 -2.76 29.08 23.07
CA ALA A 51 -2.51 28.43 24.35
C ALA A 51 -3.29 29.16 25.43
N LYS A 52 -4.20 28.44 26.11
CA LYS A 52 -4.88 28.96 27.29
C LYS A 52 -3.80 29.59 28.19
N PRO A 53 -3.95 30.86 28.64
CA PRO A 53 -3.02 31.40 29.61
C PRO A 53 -3.02 30.45 30.80
N MET A 54 -1.84 29.89 31.04
CA MET A 54 -1.58 28.95 32.12
C MET A 54 -1.80 29.73 33.41
N VAL A 55 -2.98 29.62 34.01
CA VAL A 55 -3.22 30.06 35.38
C VAL A 55 -2.31 29.20 36.25
N LEU A 56 -1.17 29.78 36.63
CA LEU A 56 -0.25 29.24 37.61
C LEU A 56 -0.99 29.20 38.94
N LEU A 57 -1.68 28.09 39.18
CA LEU A 57 -2.04 27.70 40.53
C LEU A 57 -0.75 27.26 41.20
N GLU A 58 -0.22 28.08 42.10
CA GLU A 58 0.89 27.76 42.99
C GLU A 58 0.52 26.53 43.84
N LYS A 59 0.75 25.34 43.28
CA LYS A 59 0.97 24.14 44.07
C LYS A 59 2.47 23.94 44.11
N THR A 60 3.04 24.26 45.27
CA THR A 60 4.38 23.82 45.68
C THR A 60 4.57 22.36 45.26
N PRO A 61 5.56 22.04 44.40
CA PRO A 61 5.86 20.66 44.09
C PRO A 61 6.51 20.05 45.32
N GLU A 62 5.75 19.28 46.07
CA GLU A 62 6.28 18.28 46.98
C GLU A 62 7.31 17.45 46.19
N ARG A 63 8.58 17.48 46.63
CA ARG A 63 9.71 16.82 45.96
C ARG A 63 9.32 15.39 45.63
N GLN A 64 9.10 15.12 44.34
CA GLN A 64 9.04 13.75 43.84
C GLN A 64 10.46 13.21 43.80
N ASP A 65 10.82 12.51 44.87
CA ASP A 65 11.99 11.64 44.83
C ASP A 65 11.79 10.60 43.71
N PHE A 66 12.86 10.44 42.92
CA PHE A 66 12.98 9.58 41.74
C PHE A 66 12.50 8.12 41.97
N PRO A 67 12.27 7.35 40.88
CA PRO A 67 11.07 6.57 40.64
C PRO A 67 10.70 5.59 41.76
N LYS A 68 9.41 5.55 42.10
CA LYS A 68 8.83 4.52 42.98
C LYS A 68 9.21 3.13 42.45
N PRO A 69 9.74 2.23 43.29
CA PRO A 69 10.05 0.86 42.86
C PRO A 69 8.80 0.21 42.26
N ALA A 70 8.97 -0.57 41.18
CA ALA A 70 7.87 -1.15 40.39
C ALA A 70 6.83 -1.92 41.24
N SER A 71 7.24 -2.42 42.41
CA SER A 71 6.42 -3.08 43.42
C SER A 71 5.34 -2.20 44.06
N ARG A 72 5.50 -0.87 44.04
CA ARG A 72 4.58 0.12 44.64
C ARG A 72 3.79 0.93 43.62
N MET A 73 3.88 0.61 42.33
CA MET A 73 2.95 1.18 41.36
C MET A 73 1.54 0.62 41.64
N PRO A 74 0.49 1.47 41.67
CA PRO A 74 -0.88 0.97 41.66
C PRO A 74 -1.00 0.03 40.48
N GLN A 75 -1.19 -1.27 40.74
CA GLN A 75 -1.53 -2.18 39.65
C GLN A 75 -2.88 -1.69 39.16
N HIS A 76 -2.85 -1.02 38.01
CA HIS A 76 -4.06 -0.59 37.33
C HIS A 76 -4.99 -1.80 37.37
N PRO A 77 -6.20 -1.67 37.96
CA PRO A 77 -7.08 -2.82 38.07
C PRO A 77 -7.14 -3.43 36.69
N LYS A 78 -6.77 -4.71 36.63
CA LYS A 78 -6.88 -5.53 35.42
C LYS A 78 -8.37 -5.65 35.14
N ASN A 79 -9.01 -4.56 34.76
CA ASN A 79 -10.20 -4.52 33.95
C ASN A 79 -9.76 -5.04 32.57
N ARG A 80 -9.33 -6.31 32.55
CA ARG A 80 -9.67 -7.23 31.47
C ARG A 80 -11.17 -7.26 31.54
N TRP A 81 -11.75 -6.34 30.77
CA TRP A 81 -13.13 -6.29 30.35
C TRP A 81 -13.75 -7.69 30.45
N ASN A 82 -14.94 -7.76 31.05
CA ASN A 82 -15.80 -8.93 31.12
C ASN A 82 -16.32 -9.33 29.72
N TRP A 83 -15.45 -9.25 28.71
CA TRP A 83 -15.68 -9.65 27.36
C TRP A 83 -15.72 -11.17 27.36
N ARG A 84 -16.94 -11.70 27.31
CA ARG A 84 -17.15 -13.10 26.97
C ARG A 84 -16.90 -13.24 25.48
N PRO A 85 -15.92 -14.04 25.06
CA PRO A 85 -15.73 -14.31 23.65
C PRO A 85 -17.01 -14.86 23.02
N PRO A 86 -17.37 -14.44 21.80
CA PRO A 86 -18.45 -15.07 21.05
C PRO A 86 -18.14 -16.55 20.85
N ALA A 87 -19.19 -17.37 20.73
CA ALA A 87 -19.05 -18.79 20.50
C ALA A 87 -18.19 -19.02 19.24
N PRO A 88 -17.22 -19.95 19.29
CA PRO A 88 -16.38 -20.23 18.14
C PRO A 88 -17.26 -20.72 16.97
N PRO A 89 -17.06 -20.17 15.76
CA PRO A 89 -17.81 -20.62 14.59
C PRO A 89 -17.49 -22.07 14.25
N GLU A 90 -18.42 -22.73 13.57
CA GLU A 90 -18.27 -24.12 13.13
C GLU A 90 -17.10 -24.26 12.16
N THR A 91 -16.35 -25.38 12.27
CA THR A 91 -15.09 -25.58 11.55
C THR A 91 -15.25 -25.57 10.03
N ALA A 92 -16.39 -26.04 9.50
CA ALA A 92 -16.70 -26.00 8.07
C ALA A 92 -16.81 -24.57 7.55
N VAL A 93 -17.56 -23.71 8.26
CA VAL A 93 -17.76 -22.30 7.90
C VAL A 93 -16.43 -21.53 7.91
N VAL A 94 -15.55 -21.85 8.85
CA VAL A 94 -14.21 -21.24 8.93
C VAL A 94 -13.36 -21.57 7.70
N ARG A 95 -13.41 -22.82 7.22
CA ARG A 95 -12.69 -23.23 5.99
C ARG A 95 -13.22 -22.50 4.77
N GLU A 96 -14.52 -22.54 4.55
CA GLU A 96 -15.16 -21.91 3.39
C GLU A 96 -14.88 -20.39 3.35
N THR A 97 -15.01 -19.73 4.50
CA THR A 97 -14.74 -18.29 4.60
C THR A 97 -13.27 -17.99 4.35
N PHE A 98 -12.35 -18.82 4.86
CA PHE A 98 -10.92 -18.64 4.63
C PHE A 98 -10.53 -18.89 3.18
N ASP A 99 -11.11 -19.88 2.51
CA ASP A 99 -10.84 -20.17 1.10
C ASP A 99 -11.35 -19.04 0.17
N LEU A 100 -12.46 -18.40 0.54
CA LEU A 100 -13.01 -17.24 -0.16
C LEU A 100 -12.15 -15.99 0.03
N VAL A 101 -11.82 -15.67 1.28
CA VAL A 101 -11.21 -14.39 1.66
C VAL A 101 -9.68 -14.42 1.59
N LYS A 102 -9.08 -15.61 1.78
CA LYS A 102 -7.62 -15.87 1.84
C LYS A 102 -6.84 -14.90 2.72
N SER A 103 -7.48 -14.38 3.77
CA SER A 103 -6.91 -13.40 4.68
C SER A 103 -7.25 -13.75 6.12
N PHE A 104 -6.22 -13.68 6.98
CA PHE A 104 -6.37 -13.90 8.42
C PHE A 104 -7.20 -12.78 9.07
N GLY A 105 -6.86 -11.52 8.78
CA GLY A 105 -7.61 -10.35 9.26
C GLY A 105 -9.01 -10.28 8.66
N GLY A 106 -9.19 -10.72 7.41
CA GLY A 106 -10.51 -10.83 6.80
C GLY A 106 -11.41 -11.81 7.54
N LEU A 107 -10.92 -13.02 7.83
CA LEU A 107 -11.65 -14.02 8.62
C LEU A 107 -11.99 -13.50 10.04
N ALA A 108 -11.02 -12.85 10.70
CA ALA A 108 -11.23 -12.27 12.02
C ALA A 108 -12.35 -11.20 12.01
N SER A 109 -12.38 -10.37 10.96
CA SER A 109 -13.39 -9.32 10.80
C SER A 109 -14.77 -9.91 10.52
N THR A 110 -14.87 -10.93 9.64
CA THR A 110 -16.15 -11.58 9.29
C THR A 110 -16.83 -12.21 10.50
N HIS A 111 -16.07 -12.88 11.36
CA HIS A 111 -16.63 -13.56 12.54
C HIS A 111 -16.50 -12.75 13.83
N SER A 112 -16.05 -11.50 13.77
CA SER A 112 -15.78 -10.65 14.94
C SER A 112 -14.92 -11.35 16.01
N LEU A 113 -13.90 -12.10 15.56
CA LEU A 113 -13.02 -12.88 16.41
C LEU A 113 -11.75 -12.10 16.75
N ASP A 114 -11.23 -12.30 17.96
CA ASP A 114 -9.88 -11.86 18.32
C ASP A 114 -8.81 -12.70 17.57
N HIS A 115 -7.62 -12.13 17.38
CA HIS A 115 -6.48 -12.82 16.74
C HIS A 115 -6.18 -14.19 17.36
N THR A 116 -6.30 -14.32 18.69
CA THR A 116 -6.07 -15.61 19.36
C THR A 116 -7.15 -16.63 19.00
N GLN A 117 -8.40 -16.20 18.91
CA GLN A 117 -9.53 -17.04 18.53
C GLN A 117 -9.48 -17.42 17.05
N THR A 118 -9.18 -16.47 16.16
CA THR A 118 -9.02 -16.74 14.72
C THR A 118 -7.93 -17.78 14.48
N LYS A 119 -6.81 -17.67 15.20
CA LYS A 119 -5.73 -18.66 15.12
C LYS A 119 -6.17 -20.04 15.63
N ARG A 120 -6.98 -20.08 16.70
CA ARG A 120 -7.54 -21.32 17.25
C ARG A 120 -8.54 -21.95 16.28
N ALA A 121 -9.46 -21.17 15.73
CA ALA A 121 -10.46 -21.61 14.76
C ALA A 121 -9.80 -22.18 13.49
N LEU A 122 -8.76 -21.52 12.97
CA LEU A 122 -7.99 -22.04 11.84
C LEU A 122 -7.31 -23.38 12.16
N ARG A 123 -6.73 -23.51 13.36
CA ARG A 123 -6.10 -24.76 13.81
C ARG A 123 -7.13 -25.89 13.98
N GLU A 124 -8.30 -25.59 14.53
CA GLU A 124 -9.41 -26.55 14.67
C GLU A 124 -9.96 -26.95 13.29
N ALA A 125 -9.95 -26.02 12.34
CA ALA A 125 -10.20 -26.30 10.93
C ALA A 125 -9.03 -26.99 10.20
N GLY A 126 -7.92 -27.31 10.85
CA GLY A 126 -6.76 -27.99 10.23
C GLY A 126 -5.95 -27.13 9.25
N ILE A 127 -6.13 -25.81 9.26
CA ILE A 127 -5.37 -24.86 8.45
C ILE A 127 -4.24 -24.28 9.30
N ASP A 128 -2.98 -24.55 8.93
CA ASP A 128 -1.83 -23.85 9.53
C ASP A 128 -1.49 -22.59 8.75
N ILE A 129 -1.96 -21.46 9.28
CA ILE A 129 -1.69 -20.13 8.72
C ILE A 129 -0.19 -19.81 8.60
N CYS A 130 0.66 -20.39 9.46
CA CYS A 130 2.10 -20.16 9.39
C CYS A 130 2.69 -20.80 8.13
N GLU A 131 2.26 -22.03 7.82
CA GLU A 131 2.69 -22.73 6.60
C GLU A 131 2.11 -22.10 5.34
N GLU A 132 0.85 -21.64 5.36
CA GLU A 132 0.26 -20.99 4.18
C GLU A 132 1.03 -19.71 3.80
N ILE A 133 1.30 -18.86 4.80
CA ILE A 133 2.11 -17.64 4.61
C ILE A 133 3.53 -17.97 4.17
N ALA A 134 4.08 -19.08 4.67
CA ALA A 134 5.40 -19.53 4.30
C ALA A 134 5.49 -20.05 2.86
N ARG A 135 4.44 -20.72 2.34
CA ARG A 135 4.33 -21.08 0.92
C ARG A 135 4.24 -19.85 0.03
N ASP A 136 3.46 -18.86 0.44
CA ASP A 136 3.36 -17.59 -0.29
C ASP A 136 4.68 -16.81 -0.28
N TRP A 137 5.43 -16.89 0.82
CA TRP A 137 6.80 -16.39 0.86
C TRP A 137 7.72 -17.13 -0.12
N ASP A 138 7.64 -18.46 -0.21
CA ASP A 138 8.43 -19.26 -1.15
C ASP A 138 8.11 -18.93 -2.62
N ARG A 139 6.87 -18.49 -2.90
CA ARG A 139 6.46 -17.95 -4.22
C ARG A 139 7.09 -16.59 -4.54
N GLY A 140 7.81 -15.99 -3.60
CA GLY A 140 8.50 -14.71 -3.77
C GLY A 140 7.68 -13.49 -3.34
N ILE A 141 6.55 -13.69 -2.66
CA ILE A 141 5.72 -12.59 -2.16
C ILE A 141 6.46 -11.89 -1.00
N SER A 142 6.47 -10.56 -1.03
CA SER A 142 7.17 -9.77 0.01
C SER A 142 6.46 -9.82 1.37
N VAL A 143 7.22 -9.68 2.47
CA VAL A 143 6.65 -9.59 3.83
C VAL A 143 5.69 -8.41 3.98
N GLN A 144 5.95 -7.30 3.27
CA GLN A 144 5.05 -6.15 3.28
C GLN A 144 3.71 -6.47 2.64
N GLU A 145 3.72 -7.20 1.51
CA GLU A 145 2.51 -7.60 0.81
C GLU A 145 1.72 -8.64 1.63
N LEU A 146 2.39 -9.63 2.22
CA LEU A 146 1.78 -10.57 3.15
C LEU A 146 1.13 -9.85 4.35
N SER A 147 1.81 -8.85 4.90
CA SER A 147 1.29 -8.02 5.98
C SER A 147 0.02 -7.27 5.56
N ARG A 148 0.01 -6.68 4.36
CA ARG A 148 -1.16 -6.01 3.78
C ARG A 148 -2.33 -6.98 3.56
N ARG A 149 -2.06 -8.15 2.97
CA ARG A 149 -3.09 -9.16 2.66
C ARG A 149 -3.74 -9.73 3.91
N HIS A 150 -2.93 -10.14 4.89
CA HIS A 150 -3.43 -10.82 6.08
C HIS A 150 -3.80 -9.86 7.22
N GLY A 151 -3.51 -8.56 7.12
CA GLY A 151 -3.78 -7.58 8.19
C GLY A 151 -2.90 -7.75 9.43
N VAL A 152 -1.79 -8.48 9.30
CA VAL A 152 -0.88 -8.83 10.40
C VAL A 152 0.40 -8.01 10.29
N GLY A 153 0.95 -7.55 11.40
CA GLY A 153 2.20 -6.77 11.41
C GLY A 153 3.38 -7.52 10.77
N ARG A 154 4.27 -6.79 10.10
CA ARG A 154 5.43 -7.34 9.36
C ARG A 154 6.33 -8.21 10.22
N ASP A 155 6.57 -7.80 11.46
CA ASP A 155 7.40 -8.57 12.41
C ASP A 155 6.75 -9.91 12.78
N THR A 156 5.42 -9.94 12.87
CA THR A 156 4.67 -11.15 13.15
C THR A 156 4.71 -12.10 11.96
N ILE A 157 4.54 -11.60 10.73
CA ILE A 157 4.72 -12.39 9.50
C ILE A 157 6.14 -12.98 9.44
N ALA A 158 7.17 -12.16 9.65
CA ALA A 158 8.55 -12.64 9.65
C ALA A 158 8.79 -13.71 10.72
N ARG A 159 8.19 -13.58 11.90
CA ARG A 159 8.26 -14.58 12.97
C ARG A 159 7.55 -15.88 12.58
N TRP A 160 6.39 -15.80 11.92
CA TRP A 160 5.65 -16.98 11.45
C TRP A 160 6.41 -17.74 10.38
N ILE A 161 7.01 -17.04 9.41
CA ILE A 161 7.86 -17.67 8.39
C ILE A 161 9.07 -18.37 9.04
N ARG A 162 9.78 -17.70 9.97
CA ARG A 162 10.90 -18.32 10.70
C ARG A 162 10.50 -19.55 11.50
N LYS A 163 9.27 -19.56 12.04
CA LYS A 163 8.74 -20.71 12.79
C LYS A 163 8.66 -21.99 11.94
N THR A 164 8.47 -21.84 10.62
CA THR A 164 8.47 -22.95 9.66
C THR A 164 9.88 -23.38 9.20
N GLY A 165 10.94 -22.82 9.78
CA GLY A 165 12.33 -23.14 9.43
C GLY A 165 12.88 -22.36 8.22
N ARG A 166 12.10 -21.46 7.63
CA ARG A 166 12.52 -20.65 6.47
C ARG A 166 13.30 -19.40 6.88
N ILE A 167 14.29 -19.05 6.05
CA ILE A 167 15.16 -17.89 6.29
C ILE A 167 14.50 -16.62 5.73
N VAL A 168 14.10 -15.72 6.62
CA VAL A 168 13.66 -14.36 6.24
C VAL A 168 14.86 -13.44 6.28
N ASN A 169 15.40 -13.08 5.11
CA ASN A 169 16.49 -12.11 5.03
C ASN A 169 16.00 -10.73 5.50
N PRO A 170 16.65 -10.09 6.48
CA PRO A 170 16.23 -8.78 7.01
C PRO A 170 16.09 -7.72 5.91
N ARG A 171 16.87 -7.83 4.82
CA ARG A 171 16.81 -6.89 3.68
C ARG A 171 15.53 -7.01 2.85
N ASN A 172 14.85 -8.16 2.87
CA ASN A 172 13.59 -8.37 2.15
C ASN A 172 12.36 -7.81 2.88
N GLY A 173 12.44 -7.57 4.19
CA GLY A 173 11.34 -6.94 4.95
C GLY A 173 11.00 -5.53 4.48
N ASN A 174 11.95 -4.89 3.77
CA ASN A 174 11.81 -3.55 3.18
C ASN A 174 11.43 -3.56 1.70
N ARG A 175 11.26 -4.74 1.06
CA ARG A 175 10.78 -4.78 -0.33
C ARG A 175 9.32 -4.36 -0.35
N ARG A 176 9.05 -3.26 -1.05
CA ARG A 176 7.74 -2.61 -1.09
C ARG A 176 6.74 -3.25 -2.07
N TYR A 177 7.17 -4.24 -2.84
CA TYR A 177 6.44 -4.72 -3.99
C TYR A 177 6.68 -6.21 -4.24
N ASP A 178 5.70 -6.85 -4.89
CA ASP A 178 5.71 -8.25 -5.27
C ASP A 178 6.49 -8.43 -6.59
N GLU A 179 7.73 -8.93 -6.49
CA GLU A 179 8.56 -9.18 -7.67
C GLU A 179 8.02 -10.33 -8.52
N ALA A 180 7.37 -11.33 -7.91
CA ALA A 180 6.82 -12.47 -8.63
C ALA A 180 5.68 -12.02 -9.55
N LEU A 181 4.77 -11.19 -9.03
CA LEU A 181 3.67 -10.61 -9.81
C LEU A 181 4.18 -9.77 -11.00
N ILE A 182 5.24 -8.98 -10.81
CA ILE A 182 5.88 -8.21 -11.89
C ILE A 182 6.43 -9.15 -12.97
N LEU A 183 7.12 -10.22 -12.56
CA LEU A 183 7.72 -11.19 -13.48
C LEU A 183 6.67 -12.00 -14.24
N GLU A 184 5.61 -12.42 -13.57
CA GLU A 184 4.50 -13.18 -14.14
C GLU A 184 3.73 -12.32 -15.14
N THR A 185 3.33 -11.11 -14.74
CA THR A 185 2.61 -10.18 -15.61
C THR A 185 3.43 -9.81 -16.82
N PHE A 186 4.75 -9.62 -16.66
CA PHE A 186 5.64 -9.36 -17.79
C PHE A 186 5.81 -10.58 -18.71
N ARG A 187 5.83 -11.81 -18.17
CA ARG A 187 5.84 -13.03 -18.99
C ARG A 187 4.58 -13.13 -19.85
N ALA A 188 3.42 -12.83 -19.26
CA ALA A 188 2.13 -12.90 -19.94
C ALA A 188 1.94 -11.78 -20.97
N THR A 189 2.27 -10.53 -20.62
CA THR A 189 1.94 -9.35 -21.44
C THR A 189 3.11 -8.82 -22.26
N ARG A 190 4.35 -9.21 -21.95
CA ARG A 190 5.60 -8.63 -22.47
C ARG A 190 5.71 -7.11 -22.32
N SER A 191 4.91 -6.51 -21.43
CA SER A 191 4.85 -5.05 -21.23
C SER A 191 5.24 -4.68 -19.79
N VAL A 192 6.29 -3.88 -19.66
CA VAL A 192 6.74 -3.33 -18.36
C VAL A 192 5.67 -2.45 -17.74
N ASN A 193 4.93 -1.69 -18.57
CA ASN A 193 3.90 -0.79 -18.07
C ASN A 193 2.71 -1.56 -17.48
N LYS A 194 2.28 -2.64 -18.15
CA LYS A 194 1.22 -3.51 -17.62
C LYS A 194 1.66 -4.21 -16.33
N ALA A 195 2.90 -4.68 -16.27
CA ALA A 195 3.46 -5.26 -15.05
C ALA A 195 3.57 -4.25 -13.88
N ALA A 196 3.93 -3.00 -14.18
CA ALA A 196 4.01 -1.92 -13.20
C ALA A 196 2.63 -1.58 -12.63
N ILE A 197 1.62 -1.47 -13.50
CA ILE A 197 0.23 -1.22 -13.10
C ILE A 197 -0.31 -2.38 -12.26
N ALA A 198 -0.10 -3.62 -12.71
CA ALA A 198 -0.59 -4.81 -12.00
C ALA A 198 0.00 -4.96 -10.59
N ALA A 199 1.27 -4.59 -10.41
CA ALA A 199 1.94 -4.64 -9.11
C ALA A 199 1.87 -3.32 -8.32
N GLU A 200 1.09 -2.33 -8.77
CA GLU A 200 0.97 -1.00 -8.15
C GLU A 200 2.33 -0.30 -7.90
N VAL A 201 3.30 -0.48 -8.80
CA VAL A 201 4.65 0.12 -8.70
C VAL A 201 4.92 1.13 -9.80
N SER A 202 5.92 1.99 -9.56
CA SER A 202 6.43 2.85 -10.63
C SER A 202 7.02 2.03 -11.78
N TRP A 203 6.91 2.54 -13.00
CA TRP A 203 7.50 1.92 -14.18
C TRP A 203 9.00 1.68 -14.04
N ALA A 204 9.74 2.62 -13.45
CA ALA A 204 11.17 2.51 -13.20
C ALA A 204 11.50 1.36 -12.24
N THR A 205 10.67 1.16 -11.22
CA THR A 205 10.80 0.05 -10.26
C THR A 205 10.55 -1.30 -10.94
N ALA A 206 9.47 -1.43 -11.72
CA ALA A 206 9.18 -2.64 -12.47
C ALA A 206 10.33 -2.98 -13.46
N ARG A 207 10.86 -1.97 -14.16
CA ARG A 207 12.01 -2.14 -15.04
C ARG A 207 13.25 -2.61 -14.29
N ALA A 208 13.56 -2.02 -13.13
CA ALA A 208 14.71 -2.43 -12.33
C ALA A 208 14.61 -3.91 -11.88
N VAL A 209 13.42 -4.37 -11.50
CA VAL A 209 13.15 -5.78 -11.15
C VAL A 209 13.38 -6.70 -12.36
N LEU A 210 12.87 -6.32 -13.53
CA LEU A 210 13.07 -7.08 -14.77
C LEU A 210 14.56 -7.12 -15.19
N SER A 211 15.28 -6.02 -15.05
CA SER A 211 16.72 -5.96 -15.30
C SER A 211 17.51 -6.87 -14.36
N ARG A 212 17.20 -6.88 -13.05
CA ARG A 212 17.86 -7.76 -12.08
C ARG A 212 17.64 -9.25 -12.35
N SER A 213 16.49 -9.60 -12.92
CA SER A 213 16.13 -10.98 -13.28
C SER A 213 16.60 -11.39 -14.67
N GLY A 214 17.42 -10.57 -15.34
CA GLY A 214 18.00 -10.87 -16.65
C GLY A 214 17.01 -10.76 -17.81
N LYS A 215 15.77 -10.34 -17.58
CA LYS A 215 14.78 -10.11 -18.64
C LYS A 215 15.02 -8.74 -19.24
N ARG A 216 15.94 -8.66 -20.20
CA ARG A 216 16.16 -7.44 -20.98
C ARG A 216 14.86 -7.05 -21.67
N THR A 217 14.32 -5.92 -21.24
CA THR A 217 13.36 -5.17 -22.04
C THR A 217 14.17 -4.57 -23.17
N GLU A 218 14.02 -5.09 -24.39
CA GLU A 218 14.55 -4.45 -25.59
C GLU A 218 13.85 -3.09 -25.77
N GLY A 219 14.32 -2.11 -25.01
CA GLY A 219 13.97 -0.73 -25.26
C GLY A 219 14.71 -0.32 -26.51
N LYS A 220 13.96 -0.06 -27.59
CA LYS A 220 14.37 0.78 -28.72
C LYS A 220 15.27 1.90 -28.22
N LEU A 221 16.57 1.75 -28.39
CA LEU A 221 17.49 2.88 -28.34
C LEU A 221 17.08 3.75 -29.54
N LYS A 222 16.41 4.88 -29.27
CA LYS A 222 16.36 5.94 -30.27
C LYS A 222 17.82 6.28 -30.60
N PRO A 223 18.27 6.24 -31.87
CA PRO A 223 19.62 6.66 -32.20
C PRO A 223 19.74 8.12 -31.75
N VAL A 224 20.67 8.36 -30.82
CA VAL A 224 21.07 9.71 -30.44
C VAL A 224 21.79 10.28 -31.66
N SER A 225 21.10 11.14 -32.40
CA SER A 225 21.69 11.96 -33.44
C SER A 225 22.73 12.87 -32.77
N VAL A 226 24.00 12.49 -32.89
CA VAL A 226 25.14 13.34 -32.51
C VAL A 226 25.25 14.43 -33.56
N SER A 227 24.52 15.53 -33.39
CA SER A 227 24.79 16.77 -34.12
C SER A 227 26.00 17.43 -33.50
N ARG A 228 27.13 17.32 -34.20
CA ARG A 228 28.39 18.02 -33.96
C ARG A 228 28.22 19.48 -34.42
N PRO A 229 28.39 20.51 -33.57
CA PRO A 229 28.63 21.85 -34.06
C PRO A 229 30.14 22.09 -34.05
N GLY A 230 30.73 22.14 -35.24
CA GLY A 230 32.06 22.71 -35.44
C GLY A 230 31.98 24.22 -35.21
N GLY A 231 32.68 24.69 -34.19
CA GLY A 231 32.98 26.10 -33.95
C GLY A 231 34.49 26.27 -34.00
N GLU A 232 35.01 26.45 -35.20
CA GLU A 232 36.39 26.80 -35.48
C GLU A 232 36.58 28.29 -35.13
N VAL A 233 37.23 28.56 -33.99
CA VAL A 233 37.52 29.94 -33.56
C VAL A 233 38.91 30.28 -34.05
N ALA A 234 38.98 31.06 -35.14
CA ALA A 234 40.22 31.62 -35.67
C ALA A 234 40.75 32.71 -34.73
N HIS A 235 41.91 32.46 -34.12
CA HIS A 235 42.71 33.49 -33.48
C HIS A 235 43.44 34.32 -34.54
N GLN A 236 43.03 35.58 -34.73
CA GLN A 236 43.85 36.58 -35.40
C GLN A 236 44.69 37.31 -34.35
N SER A 237 45.99 37.07 -34.40
CA SER A 237 47.03 37.85 -33.73
C SER A 237 47.33 39.08 -34.59
N SER A 238 47.24 40.29 -34.03
CA SER A 238 47.82 41.50 -34.62
C SER A 238 49.13 41.85 -33.89
N PRO A 239 50.23 42.12 -34.60
CA PRO A 239 51.47 42.58 -34.00
C PRO A 239 51.54 44.11 -33.93
N HIS A 240 52.33 44.55 -32.95
CA HIS A 240 52.80 45.91 -32.70
C HIS A 240 53.33 46.66 -33.93
N SER A 241 53.06 47.97 -33.98
CA SER A 241 54.05 49.03 -34.18
C SER A 241 53.51 50.33 -33.59
#